data_AF-T1G3S5-F1
#
_entry.id   AF-T1G3S5-F1
#
_cell.length_a   1.000
_cell.length_b   1.000
_cell.length_c   1.000
_cell.angle_alpha   90.00
_cell.angle_beta   90.00
_cell.angle_gamma   90.00
#
_symmetry.space_group_name_H-M   'P 1'
#
loop_
_entity.id
_entity.type
_entity.pdbx_description
1 polymer ?
#
loop_
_entity_poly.entity_id
_entity_poly.type
_entity_poly.pdbx_seq_one_letter_code
_entity_poly.pdbx_strand_id
1 'polypeptide(L)'
;LFWNGQKTAKNGVGIFVKEPLAQELLDIKRINSRLMWIKRRIEKQTMIIFSAYAPQTGESEEMKNDFWAAFSDTISTIPKSETILIGGDLNGHVG
;
A
#
# COMPACT_ATOMS: atom_id res chain seq x y z
N LEU A 1 7.19 0.71 13.28
CA LEU A 1 7.29 0.32 11.86
C LEU A 1 6.29 -0.78 11.58
N PHE A 2 5.43 -0.61 10.58
CA PHE A 2 4.63 -1.70 10.04
C PHE A 2 5.27 -2.12 8.73
N TRP A 3 5.48 -3.42 8.53
CA TRP A 3 6.18 -3.95 7.37
C TRP A 3 5.44 -5.17 6.80
N ASN A 4 5.60 -5.37 5.49
CA ASN A 4 5.21 -6.58 4.79
C ASN A 4 6.22 -6.88 3.67
N GLY A 5 6.64 -8.14 3.52
CA GLY A 5 7.63 -8.54 2.52
C GLY A 5 7.95 -10.03 2.58
N GLN A 6 8.85 -10.48 1.70
CA GLN A 6 9.24 -11.90 1.63
C GLN A 6 10.41 -12.20 2.56
N LYS A 7 10.52 -13.47 2.99
CA LYS A 7 11.65 -13.96 3.82
C LYS A 7 13.01 -13.82 3.14
N THR A 8 13.03 -13.76 1.81
CA THR A 8 14.23 -13.65 0.98
C THR A 8 14.82 -12.23 0.92
N ALA A 9 14.26 -11.27 1.67
CA ALA A 9 14.59 -9.84 1.61
C ALA A 9 14.43 -9.22 0.20
N LYS A 10 13.76 -9.93 -0.72
CA LYS A 10 13.32 -9.39 -2.00
C LYS A 10 11.90 -8.85 -1.86
N ASN A 11 11.70 -7.65 -2.38
CA ASN A 11 10.45 -6.91 -2.25
C ASN A 11 10.14 -6.56 -0.78
N GLY A 12 9.41 -5.48 -0.60
CA GLY A 12 8.98 -5.11 0.73
C GLY A 12 8.41 -3.71 0.73
N VAL A 13 7.39 -3.54 1.56
CA VAL A 13 6.76 -2.26 1.81
C VAL A 13 6.70 -2.04 3.30
N GLY A 14 6.75 -0.77 3.70
CA GLY A 14 6.77 -0.40 5.09
C GLY A 14 6.19 0.99 5.30
N ILE A 15 5.51 1.15 6.43
CA ILE A 15 4.98 2.42 6.88
C ILE A 15 5.53 2.69 8.27
N PHE A 16 6.34 3.74 8.38
CA PHE A 16 6.80 4.23 9.67
C PHE A 16 5.82 5.28 10.18
N VAL A 17 5.38 5.11 11.43
CA VAL A 17 4.41 5.98 12.09
C VAL A 17 4.97 6.33 13.45
N LYS A 18 4.96 7.63 13.82
CA LYS A 18 5.36 8.08 15.15
C LYS A 18 4.47 7.43 16.20
N GLU A 19 5.04 6.96 17.31
CA GLU A 19 4.36 6.09 18.28
C GLU A 19 2.96 6.56 18.74
N PRO A 20 2.71 7.83 19.12
CA PRO A 20 1.37 8.25 19.52
C PRO A 20 0.34 8.10 18.38
N LEU A 21 0.78 8.34 17.14
CA LEU A 21 -0.07 8.20 15.96
C LEU A 21 -0.33 6.74 15.60
N ALA A 22 0.59 5.83 15.97
CA ALA A 22 0.46 4.41 15.71
C ALA A 22 -0.62 3.77 16.60
N GLN A 23 -0.81 4.29 17.81
CA GLN A 23 -1.87 3.85 18.74
C GLN A 23 -3.27 4.26 18.28
N GLU A 24 -3.38 5.27 17.42
CA GLU A 24 -4.64 5.80 16.87
C GLU A 24 -5.02 5.19 15.51
N LEU A 25 -4.27 4.20 15.01
CA LEU A 25 -4.62 3.54 13.75
C LEU A 25 -5.90 2.72 13.91
N LEU A 26 -6.80 2.87 12.95
CA LEU A 26 -8.07 2.15 12.92
C LEU A 26 -7.88 0.73 12.40
N ASP A 27 -6.99 0.54 11.43
CA ASP A 27 -6.74 -0.76 10.80
C ASP A 27 -5.39 -0.77 10.05
N ILE A 28 -4.85 -1.96 9.81
CA ILE A 28 -3.63 -2.21 9.08
C ILE A 28 -3.82 -3.46 8.21
N LYS A 29 -3.77 -3.29 6.89
CA LYS A 29 -3.90 -4.40 5.95
C LYS A 29 -2.60 -4.67 5.20
N ARG A 30 -2.17 -5.92 5.26
CA ARG A 30 -1.00 -6.45 4.54
C ARG A 30 -1.52 -7.33 3.40
N ILE A 31 -1.43 -6.83 2.15
CA ILE A 31 -2.10 -7.48 1.01
C ILE A 31 -1.16 -8.49 0.36
N ASN A 32 0.05 -8.04 0.01
CA ASN A 32 1.11 -8.89 -0.52
C ASN A 32 2.48 -8.24 -0.26
N SER A 33 3.57 -8.88 -0.66
CA SER A 33 4.93 -8.37 -0.41
C SER A 33 5.24 -6.98 -1.00
N ARG A 34 4.36 -6.44 -1.85
CA ARG A 34 4.51 -5.18 -2.59
C ARG A 34 3.40 -4.17 -2.27
N LEU A 35 2.42 -4.52 -1.44
CA LEU A 35 1.27 -3.66 -1.16
C LEU A 35 0.77 -3.84 0.28
N MET A 36 0.67 -2.72 0.99
CA MET A 36 0.02 -2.64 2.31
C MET A 36 -0.62 -1.26 2.50
N TRP A 37 -1.52 -1.15 3.46
CA TRP A 37 -2.04 0.16 3.87
C TRP A 37 -2.30 0.23 5.37
N ILE A 38 -2.32 1.44 5.90
CA ILE A 38 -2.86 1.77 7.22
C ILE A 38 -4.09 2.66 7.07
N LYS A 39 -5.03 2.55 8.01
CA LYS A 39 -6.23 3.37 8.08
C LYS A 39 -6.19 4.21 9.33
N ARG A 40 -6.48 5.50 9.17
CA ARG A 40 -6.49 6.47 10.28
C ARG A 40 -7.60 7.49 10.09
N ARG A 41 -8.15 7.99 11.20
CA ARG A 41 -9.02 9.17 11.19
C ARG A 41 -8.20 10.43 11.46
N ILE A 42 -8.40 11.46 10.65
CA ILE A 42 -7.90 12.81 10.89
C ILE A 42 -9.13 13.72 10.93
N GLU A 43 -9.38 14.31 12.11
CA GLU A 43 -10.58 15.09 12.39
C GLU A 43 -11.88 14.32 12.04
N LYS A 44 -12.59 14.75 10.99
CA LYS A 44 -13.83 14.14 10.51
C LYS A 44 -13.62 13.22 9.31
N GLN A 45 -12.41 13.16 8.76
CA GLN A 45 -12.07 12.41 7.55
C GLN A 45 -11.36 11.11 7.89
N THR A 46 -11.76 10.03 7.24
CA THR A 46 -11.02 8.76 7.27
C THR A 46 -10.06 8.72 6.09
N MET A 47 -8.81 8.40 6.37
CA MET A 47 -7.73 8.30 5.39
C MET A 47 -7.17 6.88 5.35
N ILE A 48 -6.94 6.38 4.15
CA ILE A 48 -6.22 5.13 3.89
C ILE A 48 -4.91 5.49 3.19
N ILE A 49 -3.79 5.13 3.83
CA ILE A 49 -2.45 5.45 3.37
C ILE A 49 -1.80 4.15 2.89
N PHE A 50 -1.59 4.04 1.59
CA PHE A 50 -0.93 2.91 0.95
C PHE A 50 0.58 3.09 0.93
N SER A 51 1.27 1.97 1.13
CA SER A 51 2.67 1.77 0.74
C SER A 51 2.69 0.74 -0.38
N ALA A 52 3.20 1.14 -1.54
CA ALA A 52 3.20 0.35 -2.77
C ALA A 52 4.60 0.23 -3.37
N TYR A 53 4.91 -0.93 -3.94
CA TYR A 53 6.12 -1.14 -4.74
C TYR A 53 5.78 -1.95 -6.00
N ALA A 54 5.47 -1.24 -7.08
CA ALA A 54 5.10 -1.86 -8.35
C ALA A 54 6.27 -2.69 -8.92
N PRO A 55 5.99 -3.76 -9.69
CA PRO A 55 7.03 -4.50 -10.40
C PRO A 55 7.81 -3.61 -11.39
N GLN A 56 9.10 -3.87 -11.54
CA GLN A 56 9.97 -3.15 -12.48
C GLN A 56 9.71 -3.59 -13.93
N THR A 57 10.21 -2.82 -14.90
CA THR A 57 10.01 -3.08 -16.34
C THR A 57 10.46 -4.48 -16.77
N GLY A 58 11.52 -5.03 -16.15
CA GLY A 58 12.07 -6.36 -16.46
C GLY A 58 11.37 -7.54 -15.78
N GLU A 59 10.39 -7.30 -14.91
CA GLU A 59 9.57 -8.36 -14.30
C GLU A 59 8.51 -8.88 -15.29
N SER A 60 7.97 -10.07 -15.05
CA SER A 60 6.98 -10.69 -15.93
C SER A 60 5.68 -9.88 -16.02
N GLU A 61 5.01 -9.92 -17.17
CA GLU A 61 3.70 -9.30 -17.35
C GLU A 61 2.63 -9.88 -16.40
N GLU A 62 2.75 -11.17 -16.06
CA GLU A 62 1.91 -11.81 -15.04
C GLU A 62 2.06 -11.11 -13.68
N MET A 63 3.30 -10.88 -13.21
CA MET A 63 3.52 -10.18 -11.94
C MET A 63 3.02 -8.74 -11.95
N LYS A 64 3.14 -8.04 -13.09
CA LYS A 64 2.58 -6.69 -13.27
C LYS A 64 1.06 -6.70 -13.18
N ASN A 65 0.42 -7.60 -13.91
CA ASN A 65 -1.04 -7.74 -13.92
C ASN A 65 -1.56 -8.13 -12.54
N ASP A 66 -0.93 -9.09 -11.86
CA ASP A 66 -1.31 -9.50 -10.50
C ASP A 66 -1.21 -8.34 -9.50
N PHE A 67 -0.15 -7.53 -9.61
CA PHE A 67 0.00 -6.34 -8.78
C PHE A 67 -1.12 -5.33 -9.02
N TRP A 68 -1.38 -4.98 -10.28
CA TRP A 68 -2.41 -3.98 -10.62
C TRP A 68 -3.82 -4.47 -10.34
N ALA A 69 -4.10 -5.76 -10.53
CA ALA A 69 -5.35 -6.39 -10.15
C ALA A 69 -5.56 -6.31 -8.63
N ALA A 70 -4.58 -6.78 -7.83
CA ALA A 70 -4.65 -6.70 -6.38
C ALA A 70 -4.81 -5.26 -5.86
N PHE A 71 -4.17 -4.30 -6.53
CA PHE A 71 -4.27 -2.90 -6.17
C PHE A 71 -5.66 -2.32 -6.49
N SER A 72 -6.16 -2.54 -7.71
CA SER A 72 -7.49 -2.12 -8.15
C SER A 72 -8.59 -2.74 -7.29
N ASP A 73 -8.53 -4.05 -7.05
CA ASP A 73 -9.46 -4.77 -6.19
C ASP A 73 -9.47 -4.17 -4.79
N THR A 74 -8.30 -3.89 -4.21
CA THR A 74 -8.22 -3.26 -2.89
C THR A 74 -8.88 -1.88 -2.89
N ILE A 75 -8.59 -1.03 -3.88
CA ILE A 75 -9.18 0.32 -3.98
C ILE A 75 -10.71 0.21 -4.13
N SER A 76 -11.21 -0.76 -4.90
CA SER A 76 -12.65 -0.94 -5.11
C SER A 76 -13.43 -1.26 -3.82
N THR A 77 -12.76 -1.84 -2.81
CA THR A 77 -13.39 -2.12 -1.50
C THR A 77 -13.48 -0.90 -0.59
N ILE A 78 -12.81 0.20 -0.93
CA ILE A 78 -12.76 1.40 -0.10
C ILE A 78 -13.97 2.29 -0.38
N PRO A 79 -14.73 2.72 0.64
CA PRO A 79 -15.84 3.65 0.45
C PRO A 79 -15.38 4.96 -0.19
N LYS A 80 -16.15 5.50 -1.15
CA LYS A 80 -15.84 6.76 -1.84
C LYS A 80 -15.72 7.98 -0.91
N SER A 81 -16.28 7.90 0.29
CA SER A 81 -16.16 8.92 1.33
C SER A 81 -14.80 8.95 2.01
N GLU A 82 -13.98 7.91 1.85
CA GLU A 82 -12.64 7.82 2.44
C GLU A 82 -11.58 8.37 1.48
N THR A 83 -10.58 9.04 2.02
CA THR A 83 -9.48 9.62 1.25
C THR A 83 -8.37 8.59 1.09
N ILE A 84 -7.94 8.36 -0.15
CA ILE A 84 -6.82 7.47 -0.47
C ILE A 84 -5.56 8.32 -0.70
N LEU A 85 -4.49 7.99 0.01
CA LEU A 85 -3.14 8.47 -0.26
C LEU A 85 -2.26 7.30 -0.65
N ILE A 86 -1.50 7.43 -1.74
CA ILE A 86 -0.60 6.39 -2.23
C ILE A 86 0.83 6.91 -2.13
N GLY A 87 1.62 6.28 -1.26
CA GLY A 87 3.07 6.46 -1.21
C GLY A 87 3.77 5.21 -1.70
N GLY A 88 4.88 5.36 -2.43
CA GLY A 88 5.60 4.22 -2.95
C GLY A 88 6.32 4.49 -4.26
N ASP A 89 6.97 3.44 -4.77
CA ASP A 89 7.55 3.43 -6.11
C ASP A 89 6.61 2.64 -7.04
N LEU A 90 5.98 3.35 -7.97
CA LEU A 90 5.06 2.78 -8.94
C LEU A 90 5.75 2.35 -10.25
N ASN A 91 7.07 2.55 -10.37
CA ASN A 91 7.85 2.20 -11.56
C ASN A 91 7.28 2.73 -12.89
N GLY A 92 6.50 3.82 -12.82
CA GLY A 92 5.92 4.48 -13.97
C GLY A 92 6.99 5.22 -14.77
N HIS A 93 7.14 4.86 -16.04
CA HIS A 93 7.95 5.62 -16.99
C HIS A 93 7.02 6.51 -17.81
N VAL A 94 7.35 7.80 -17.93
CA VAL A 94 6.69 8.71 -18.87
C VAL A 94 7.62 8.79 -20.08
N GLY A 95 7.28 8.08 -21.16
CA GLY A 95 8.08 7.99 -22.38
C GLY A 95 7.36 7.23 -23.47
#